data_AF-A0A6G3ZA24-F1
#
_entry.id   AF-A0A6G3ZA24-F1
#
_cell.length_a   1.000
_cell.length_b   1.000
_cell.length_c   1.000
_cell.angle_alpha   90.00
_cell.angle_beta   90.00
_cell.angle_gamma   90.00
#
_symmetry.space_group_name_H-M   'P 1'
#
loop_
_entity.id
_entity.type
_entity.pdbx_description
1 polymer ?
#
loop_
_entity_poly.entity_id
_entity_poly.type
_entity_poly.pdbx_seq_one_letter_code
_entity_poly.pdbx_strand_id
1 'polypeptide(L)'
;MGEPVLAATLARETHVNDSLPAGGLKIQVGFGYSDGFGREIQSKMQAEPGPLNLAVADAPTMAPRWVGTGWTIFNNKGKPVKQYEPFFSATHQFELARQVGVSPTLLYDPIQRVVATLAPNHTYSKVVFDAWQQATWDGNDTVLQDPATDGDVGSYVQGLPAAEYRPTWYEQRSSGTLGAAEQSAAQKAAAHTNTPSVVHLDTLGRPILTVEDNGPDGQYETRVGLDIEGHQLYVMDARDNPVMAYAVVRRDAAGVPLRDAQGNPIVETSAYNLLGHSLYSLSADAGERWMLNNVAGNPIRGWNSRGYETRMQYDELQRPTHLYVRQDDGSDNDGSETLAELTVYGDDHPEALQRNLKGQIFQQFDSAGVVTTF
;
A
#
# COMPACT_ATOMS: atom_id res chain seq x y z
N MET A 1 -8.35 -25.29 31.88
CA MET A 1 -8.51 -24.19 30.91
C MET A 1 -9.40 -24.70 29.80
N GLY A 2 -10.38 -23.92 29.34
CA GLY A 2 -11.25 -24.34 28.22
C GLY A 2 -10.48 -24.26 26.90
N GLU A 3 -10.67 -25.24 26.02
CA GLU A 3 -10.17 -25.19 24.65
C GLU A 3 -10.95 -24.13 23.85
N PRO A 4 -10.28 -23.36 22.96
CA PRO A 4 -10.96 -22.36 22.15
C PRO A 4 -11.97 -22.97 21.19
N VAL A 5 -12.93 -22.15 20.75
CA VAL A 5 -13.90 -22.58 19.72
C VAL A 5 -13.16 -22.86 18.42
N LEU A 6 -13.45 -24.01 17.81
CA LEU A 6 -12.82 -24.50 16.59
C LEU A 6 -13.81 -24.47 15.41
N ALA A 7 -13.36 -23.91 14.29
CA ALA A 7 -14.01 -24.04 12.98
C ALA A 7 -13.09 -24.80 12.02
N ALA A 8 -13.63 -25.77 11.27
CA ALA A 8 -12.88 -26.52 10.27
C ALA A 8 -13.41 -26.22 8.87
N THR A 9 -12.51 -25.98 7.92
CA THR A 9 -12.79 -25.74 6.50
C THR A 9 -12.16 -26.84 5.66
N LEU A 10 -12.93 -27.40 4.74
CA LEU A 10 -12.51 -28.43 3.80
C LEU A 10 -12.75 -27.91 2.38
N ALA A 11 -11.69 -27.73 1.60
CA ALA A 11 -11.77 -27.25 0.22
C ALA A 11 -11.16 -28.29 -0.71
N ARG A 12 -11.91 -28.72 -1.73
CA ARG A 12 -11.38 -29.59 -2.79
C ARG A 12 -10.62 -28.76 -3.83
N GLU A 13 -9.56 -29.32 -4.38
CA GLU A 13 -8.79 -28.68 -5.46
C GLU A 13 -9.39 -28.93 -6.85
N THR A 14 -10.24 -29.94 -7.00
CA THR A 14 -10.85 -30.34 -8.27
C THR A 14 -12.30 -29.86 -8.36
N HIS A 15 -12.72 -29.23 -9.46
CA HIS A 15 -14.10 -28.81 -9.65
C HIS A 15 -15.06 -30.01 -9.79
N VAL A 16 -16.35 -29.79 -9.55
CA VAL A 16 -17.36 -30.87 -9.62
C VAL A 16 -17.48 -31.49 -11.02
N ASN A 17 -17.20 -30.71 -12.06
CA ASN A 17 -17.34 -31.15 -13.44
C ASN A 17 -16.03 -31.70 -14.03
N ASP A 18 -14.93 -31.63 -13.28
CA ASP A 18 -13.65 -32.16 -13.74
C ASP A 18 -13.58 -33.67 -13.45
N SER A 19 -12.79 -34.36 -14.25
CA SER A 19 -12.51 -35.77 -14.01
C SER A 19 -11.73 -35.94 -12.71
N LEU A 20 -12.08 -36.96 -11.93
CA LEU A 20 -11.35 -37.34 -10.71
C LEU A 20 -9.86 -37.57 -11.04
N PRO A 21 -8.93 -36.90 -10.33
CA PRO A 21 -7.51 -37.13 -10.52
C PRO A 21 -7.15 -38.58 -10.20
N ALA A 22 -6.12 -39.11 -10.85
CA ALA A 22 -5.67 -40.50 -10.63
C ALA A 22 -5.28 -40.82 -9.18
N GLY A 23 -4.98 -39.80 -8.36
CA GLY A 23 -4.69 -39.91 -6.92
C GLY A 23 -5.89 -39.66 -6.00
N GLY A 24 -7.11 -39.55 -6.53
CA GLY A 24 -8.30 -39.19 -5.78
C GLY A 24 -8.47 -37.67 -5.57
N LEU A 25 -9.51 -37.29 -4.84
CA LEU A 25 -9.76 -35.89 -4.50
C LEU A 25 -8.71 -35.39 -3.51
N LYS A 26 -8.01 -34.32 -3.89
CA LYS A 26 -7.18 -33.55 -2.97
C LYS A 26 -8.06 -32.56 -2.21
N ILE A 27 -7.97 -32.61 -0.88
CA ILE A 27 -8.72 -31.74 0.03
C ILE A 27 -7.71 -30.95 0.86
N GLN A 28 -7.78 -29.63 0.77
CA GLN A 28 -7.10 -28.72 1.67
C GLN A 28 -7.92 -28.60 2.95
N VAL A 29 -7.25 -28.78 4.09
CA VAL A 29 -7.85 -28.72 5.42
C VAL A 29 -7.30 -27.50 6.15
N GLY A 30 -8.21 -26.67 6.66
CA GLY A 30 -7.90 -25.50 7.47
C GLY A 30 -8.70 -25.49 8.77
N PHE A 31 -8.12 -24.97 9.84
CA PHE A 31 -8.76 -24.78 11.13
C PHE A 31 -8.58 -23.34 11.60
N GLY A 32 -9.66 -22.73 12.10
CA GLY A 32 -9.65 -21.43 12.76
C GLY A 32 -10.02 -21.59 14.24
N TYR A 33 -9.27 -20.92 15.12
CA TYR A 33 -9.48 -20.93 16.57
C TYR A 33 -9.87 -19.54 17.04
N SER A 34 -10.99 -19.43 17.76
CA SER A 34 -11.50 -18.15 18.25
C SER A 34 -11.48 -18.04 19.77
N ASP A 35 -11.26 -16.82 20.28
CA ASP A 35 -11.38 -16.50 21.70
C ASP A 35 -12.83 -16.24 22.13
N GLY A 36 -13.04 -15.96 23.42
CA GLY A 36 -14.36 -15.64 23.98
C GLY A 36 -14.98 -14.33 23.48
N PHE A 37 -14.25 -13.53 22.69
CA PHE A 37 -14.74 -12.32 22.04
C PHE A 37 -15.05 -12.54 20.55
N GLY A 38 -14.93 -13.78 20.05
CA GLY A 38 -15.19 -14.14 18.65
C GLY A 38 -14.08 -13.73 17.68
N ARG A 39 -12.89 -13.39 18.18
CA ARG A 39 -11.73 -13.05 17.34
C ARG A 39 -10.95 -14.31 17.02
N GLU A 40 -10.54 -14.48 15.77
CA GLU A 40 -9.59 -15.53 15.41
C GLU A 40 -8.23 -15.24 16.06
N ILE A 41 -7.75 -16.16 16.89
CA ILE A 41 -6.49 -16.06 17.64
C ILE A 41 -5.40 -16.97 17.09
N GLN A 42 -5.76 -17.96 16.29
CA GLN A 42 -4.83 -18.82 15.57
C GLN A 42 -5.57 -19.51 14.43
N SER A 43 -4.95 -19.63 13.26
CA SER A 43 -5.39 -20.57 12.24
C SER A 43 -4.29 -21.55 11.87
N LYS A 44 -4.69 -22.73 11.39
CA LYS A 44 -3.84 -23.87 11.05
C LYS A 44 -4.24 -24.40 9.69
N MET A 45 -3.33 -24.38 8.72
CA MET A 45 -3.55 -24.98 7.41
C MET A 45 -2.60 -26.15 7.19
N GLN A 46 -3.08 -27.20 6.55
CA GLN A 46 -2.22 -28.33 6.20
C GLN A 46 -1.17 -27.86 5.18
N ALA A 47 0.09 -28.19 5.45
CA ALA A 47 1.23 -27.88 4.59
C ALA A 47 1.85 -29.17 4.05
N GLU A 48 2.61 -29.03 2.97
CA GLU A 48 3.41 -30.12 2.43
C GLU A 48 4.34 -30.73 3.49
N PRO A 49 4.65 -32.03 3.43
CA PRO A 49 5.61 -32.66 4.33
C PRO A 49 6.94 -31.91 4.42
N GLY A 50 7.49 -31.81 5.63
CA GLY A 50 8.80 -31.17 5.81
C GLY A 50 9.16 -30.98 7.28
N PRO A 51 10.32 -30.37 7.57
CA PRO A 51 10.73 -30.10 8.94
C PRO A 51 9.87 -29.00 9.58
N LEU A 52 9.79 -29.02 10.91
CA LEU A 52 9.10 -27.97 11.69
C LEU A 52 9.96 -26.72 11.90
N ASN A 53 11.27 -26.89 12.00
CA ASN A 53 12.21 -25.78 12.11
C ASN A 53 13.12 -25.80 10.88
N LEU A 54 12.99 -24.79 10.03
CA LEU A 54 13.77 -24.68 8.80
C LEU A 54 15.24 -24.33 9.05
N ALA A 55 15.59 -23.83 10.24
CA ALA A 55 16.97 -23.45 10.58
C ALA A 55 17.85 -24.64 11.02
N VAL A 56 17.25 -25.82 11.26
CA VAL A 56 17.98 -27.01 11.70
C VAL A 56 18.23 -27.92 10.50
N ALA A 57 19.50 -28.08 10.13
CA ALA A 57 19.91 -29.05 9.12
C ALA A 57 19.49 -30.46 9.56
N ASP A 58 19.01 -31.27 8.61
CA ASP A 58 18.57 -32.66 8.82
C ASP A 58 17.43 -32.84 9.84
N ALA A 59 16.62 -31.80 10.06
CA ALA A 59 15.44 -31.90 10.91
C ALA A 59 14.43 -32.93 10.37
N PRO A 60 13.76 -33.70 11.24
CA PRO A 60 12.86 -34.77 10.83
C PRO A 60 11.67 -34.23 10.02
N THR A 61 11.34 -34.93 8.93
CA THR A 61 10.18 -34.63 8.09
C THR A 61 8.89 -35.05 8.80
N MET A 62 7.96 -34.11 8.92
CA MET A 62 6.63 -34.33 9.48
C MET A 62 5.58 -34.44 8.36
N ALA A 63 4.68 -35.41 8.48
CA ALA A 63 3.54 -35.62 7.59
C ALA A 63 2.36 -36.23 8.38
N PRO A 64 1.24 -35.52 8.59
CA PRO A 64 0.95 -34.17 8.11
C PRO A 64 1.75 -33.10 8.86
N ARG A 65 2.17 -32.06 8.14
CA ARG A 65 2.72 -30.82 8.71
C ARG A 65 1.65 -29.73 8.60
N TRP A 66 1.63 -28.83 9.57
CA TRP A 66 0.68 -27.72 9.61
C TRP A 66 1.43 -26.40 9.66
N VAL A 67 0.96 -25.38 8.93
CA VAL A 67 1.38 -23.99 9.12
C VAL A 67 0.36 -23.31 10.03
N GLY A 68 0.84 -22.73 11.13
CA GLY A 68 0.06 -21.94 12.07
C GLY A 68 0.35 -20.45 11.92
N THR A 69 -0.67 -19.60 12.04
CA THR A 69 -0.47 -18.15 12.18
C THR A 69 0.27 -17.84 13.47
N GLY A 70 1.10 -16.80 13.45
CA GLY A 70 1.83 -16.36 14.63
C GLY A 70 0.92 -15.85 15.74
N TRP A 71 1.39 -15.99 16.98
CA TRP A 71 0.67 -15.51 18.16
C TRP A 71 0.48 -13.99 18.09
N THR A 72 -0.71 -13.50 18.46
CA THR A 72 -0.95 -12.06 18.60
C THR A 72 -1.29 -11.74 20.04
N ILE A 73 -0.56 -10.80 20.63
CA ILE A 73 -0.85 -10.25 21.96
C ILE A 73 -1.69 -9.01 21.74
N PHE A 74 -2.87 -8.95 22.34
CA PHE A 74 -3.77 -7.79 22.26
C PHE A 74 -3.75 -7.02 23.58
N ASN A 75 -3.95 -5.70 23.52
CA ASN A 75 -4.28 -4.91 24.70
C ASN A 75 -5.75 -5.13 25.12
N ASN A 76 -6.14 -4.53 26.25
CA ASN A 76 -7.50 -4.60 26.79
C ASN A 76 -8.58 -3.91 25.92
N LYS A 77 -8.19 -3.20 24.86
CA LYS A 77 -9.09 -2.60 23.85
C LYS A 77 -9.13 -3.42 22.55
N GLY A 78 -8.49 -4.59 22.53
CA GLY A 78 -8.45 -5.48 21.38
C GLY A 78 -7.57 -5.03 20.23
N LYS A 79 -6.64 -4.08 20.45
CA LYS A 79 -5.62 -3.71 19.48
C LYS A 79 -4.38 -4.60 19.62
N PRO A 80 -3.77 -5.05 18.52
CA PRO A 80 -2.56 -5.87 18.56
C PRO A 80 -1.39 -5.07 19.12
N VAL A 81 -0.67 -5.60 20.10
CA VAL A 81 0.54 -5.02 20.69
C VAL A 81 1.79 -5.71 20.16
N LYS A 82 1.72 -7.03 19.95
CA LYS A 82 2.77 -7.84 19.31
C LYS A 82 2.11 -8.85 18.38
N GLN A 83 2.72 -9.07 17.22
CA GLN A 83 2.34 -10.09 16.26
C GLN A 83 3.58 -10.89 15.86
N TYR A 84 3.60 -12.17 16.21
CA TYR A 84 4.73 -13.06 15.98
C TYR A 84 4.65 -13.70 14.58
N GLU A 85 5.72 -14.37 14.19
CA GLU A 85 5.82 -15.00 12.88
C GLU A 85 5.00 -16.30 12.81
N PRO A 86 4.50 -16.68 11.62
CA PRO A 86 3.95 -18.00 11.37
C PRO A 86 4.95 -19.11 11.68
N PHE A 87 4.44 -20.30 11.98
CA PHE A 87 5.27 -21.42 12.39
C PHE A 87 4.76 -22.76 11.85
N PHE A 88 5.66 -23.73 11.66
CA PHE A 88 5.26 -25.09 11.38
C PHE A 88 4.99 -25.88 12.67
N SER A 89 4.01 -26.78 12.62
CA SER A 89 3.63 -27.67 13.71
C SER A 89 3.33 -29.08 13.21
N ALA A 90 3.53 -30.05 14.10
CA ALA A 90 3.14 -31.45 13.86
C ALA A 90 1.64 -31.69 14.08
N THR A 91 0.93 -30.73 14.66
CA THR A 91 -0.48 -30.86 15.02
C THR A 91 -1.29 -29.68 14.49
N HIS A 92 -2.54 -29.97 14.15
CA HIS A 92 -3.52 -28.93 13.86
C HIS A 92 -4.08 -28.31 15.13
N GLN A 93 -3.88 -28.91 16.31
CA GLN A 93 -4.44 -28.42 17.57
C GLN A 93 -3.94 -27.01 17.92
N PHE A 94 -4.75 -26.31 18.71
CA PHE A 94 -4.43 -24.97 19.19
C PHE A 94 -3.18 -25.00 20.09
N GLU A 95 -2.21 -24.13 19.79
CA GLU A 95 -0.99 -23.96 20.58
C GLU A 95 -0.98 -22.57 21.24
N LEU A 96 -1.30 -22.56 22.54
CA LEU A 96 -1.36 -21.35 23.37
C LEU A 96 0.02 -20.67 23.46
N ALA A 97 0.04 -19.34 23.31
CA ALA A 97 1.23 -18.52 23.51
C ALA A 97 2.45 -18.97 22.68
N ARG A 98 2.22 -19.53 21.49
CA ARG A 98 3.27 -19.98 20.59
C ARG A 98 3.93 -18.80 19.87
N GLN A 99 4.91 -18.20 20.54
CA GLN A 99 5.70 -17.08 20.04
C GLN A 99 6.91 -17.62 19.25
N VAL A 100 6.95 -17.36 17.95
CA VAL A 100 8.04 -17.76 17.05
C VAL A 100 8.57 -16.51 16.34
N GLY A 101 9.88 -16.49 16.11
CA GLY A 101 10.56 -15.34 15.53
C GLY A 101 10.60 -14.15 16.49
N VAL A 102 10.62 -12.96 15.92
CA VAL A 102 10.63 -11.70 16.68
C VAL A 102 9.39 -10.89 16.35
N SER A 103 9.07 -9.92 17.20
CA SER A 103 7.90 -9.06 16.98
C SER A 103 8.17 -7.65 17.52
N PRO A 104 7.83 -6.60 16.75
CA PRO A 104 7.85 -5.25 17.28
C PRO A 104 6.75 -5.06 18.35
N THR A 105 6.96 -4.13 19.28
CA THR A 105 5.96 -3.73 20.27
C THR A 105 5.29 -2.43 19.84
N LEU A 106 3.97 -2.46 19.60
CA LEU A 106 3.17 -1.30 19.25
C LEU A 106 2.67 -0.57 20.50
N LEU A 107 2.92 0.74 20.58
CA LEU A 107 2.47 1.61 21.66
C LEU A 107 1.33 2.50 21.17
N TYR A 108 0.27 2.57 21.96
CA TYR A 108 -0.96 3.28 21.60
C TYR A 108 -1.23 4.44 22.54
N ASP A 109 -1.69 5.56 21.98
CA ASP A 109 -2.24 6.66 22.76
C ASP A 109 -3.66 6.35 23.30
N PRO A 110 -4.24 7.21 24.16
CA PRO A 110 -5.58 6.99 24.71
C PRO A 110 -6.68 6.84 23.65
N ILE A 111 -6.54 7.50 22.49
CA ILE A 111 -7.48 7.44 21.35
C ILE A 111 -7.13 6.34 20.33
N GLN A 112 -6.21 5.44 20.70
CA GLN A 112 -5.87 4.20 19.99
C GLN A 112 -5.11 4.39 18.67
N ARG A 113 -4.38 5.49 18.52
CA ARG A 113 -3.39 5.66 17.45
C ARG A 113 -2.06 5.05 17.88
N VAL A 114 -1.32 4.45 16.95
CA VAL A 114 0.05 4.01 17.20
C VAL A 114 0.95 5.25 17.28
N VAL A 115 1.56 5.48 18.44
CA VAL A 115 2.48 6.62 18.68
C VAL A 115 3.94 6.21 18.71
N ALA A 116 4.22 4.93 18.94
CA ALA A 116 5.56 4.38 18.83
C ALA A 116 5.55 2.89 18.45
N THR A 117 6.60 2.46 17.78
CA THR A 117 6.88 1.05 17.49
C THR A 117 8.28 0.74 17.94
N LEU A 118 8.43 -0.12 18.96
CA LEU A 118 9.73 -0.62 19.42
C LEU A 118 10.11 -1.83 18.58
N ALA A 119 11.24 -1.78 17.88
CA ALA A 119 11.71 -2.88 17.05
C ALA A 119 12.50 -3.91 17.89
N PRO A 120 12.53 -5.20 17.49
CA PRO A 120 13.28 -6.24 18.21
C PRO A 120 14.78 -6.02 18.32
N ASN A 121 15.37 -5.20 17.44
CA ASN A 121 16.78 -4.82 17.47
C ASN A 121 17.06 -3.59 18.35
N HIS A 122 16.05 -3.11 19.10
CA HIS A 122 16.10 -1.97 20.00
C HIS A 122 16.28 -0.60 19.30
N THR A 123 15.86 -0.48 18.03
CA THR A 123 15.48 0.82 17.45
C THR A 123 14.00 1.10 17.76
N TYR A 124 13.53 2.33 17.55
CA TYR A 124 12.10 2.62 17.59
C TYR A 124 11.72 3.71 16.60
N SER A 125 10.50 3.67 16.09
CA SER A 125 9.90 4.78 15.35
C SER A 125 8.80 5.41 16.19
N LYS A 126 8.49 6.69 15.94
CA LYS A 126 7.40 7.39 16.63
C LYS A 126 6.60 8.29 15.70
N VAL A 127 5.35 8.55 16.07
CA VAL A 127 4.50 9.54 15.42
C VAL A 127 3.98 10.49 16.50
N VAL A 128 4.27 11.77 16.34
CA VAL A 128 3.82 12.84 17.22
C VAL A 128 2.66 13.56 16.53
N PHE A 129 1.52 13.60 17.21
CA PHE A 129 0.31 14.23 16.70
C PHE A 129 0.03 15.54 17.43
N ASP A 130 -0.13 16.61 16.65
CA ASP A 130 -0.59 17.93 17.08
C ASP A 130 -1.99 18.19 16.46
N ALA A 131 -2.62 19.32 16.78
CA ALA A 131 -3.82 19.82 16.11
C ALA A 131 -3.55 20.24 14.65
N TRP A 132 -2.35 20.73 14.33
CA TRP A 132 -2.04 21.32 13.01
C TRP A 132 -0.91 20.60 12.26
N GLN A 133 -0.30 19.59 12.88
CA GLN A 133 0.80 18.86 12.27
C GLN A 133 0.89 17.42 12.79
N GLN A 134 1.52 16.57 12.00
CA GLN A 134 1.92 15.22 12.36
C GLN A 134 3.38 15.04 11.99
N ALA A 135 4.22 14.70 12.98
CA ALA A 135 5.64 14.40 12.75
C ALA A 135 5.88 12.89 12.84
N THR A 136 6.48 12.32 11.81
CA THR A 136 6.84 10.90 11.74
C THR A 136 8.34 10.76 11.82
N TRP A 137 8.79 9.91 12.74
CA TRP A 137 10.20 9.63 13.03
C TRP A 137 10.45 8.16 12.76
N ASP A 138 11.40 7.86 11.87
CA ASP A 138 11.85 6.50 11.62
C ASP A 138 12.90 6.06 12.66
N GLY A 139 13.48 4.85 12.45
CA GLY A 139 14.49 4.32 13.37
C GLY A 139 15.85 5.01 13.30
N ASN A 140 16.15 5.72 12.21
CA ASN A 140 17.36 6.52 12.07
C ASN A 140 17.16 7.90 12.74
N ASP A 141 15.97 8.50 12.61
CA ASP A 141 15.64 9.78 13.26
C ASP A 141 15.79 9.72 14.79
N THR A 142 15.48 8.57 15.37
CA THR A 142 15.56 8.30 16.81
C THR A 142 16.85 7.61 17.24
N VAL A 143 17.82 7.41 16.34
CA VAL A 143 18.98 6.52 16.59
C VAL A 143 19.83 6.90 17.80
N LEU A 144 19.92 8.20 18.12
CA LEU A 144 20.65 8.70 19.30
C LEU A 144 19.74 8.95 20.51
N GLN A 145 18.46 8.63 20.40
CA GLN A 145 17.45 8.86 21.43
C GLN A 145 17.22 7.59 22.24
N ASP A 146 16.80 7.76 23.49
CA ASP A 146 16.41 6.66 24.36
C ASP A 146 14.88 6.68 24.56
N PRO A 147 14.16 5.60 24.16
CA PRO A 147 12.71 5.59 24.20
C PRO A 147 12.13 5.75 25.61
N ALA A 148 12.88 5.46 26.68
CA ALA A 148 12.39 5.64 28.05
C ALA A 148 12.53 7.08 28.59
N THR A 149 13.39 7.90 27.98
CA THR A 149 13.54 9.32 28.32
C THR A 149 13.01 10.27 27.25
N ASP A 150 12.52 9.73 26.13
CA ASP A 150 11.88 10.49 25.08
C ASP A 150 10.65 11.24 25.62
N GLY A 151 10.54 12.53 25.30
CA GLY A 151 9.48 13.41 25.83
C GLY A 151 8.08 13.08 25.30
N ASP A 152 7.99 12.46 24.11
CA ASP A 152 6.73 12.12 23.46
C ASP A 152 6.26 10.72 23.84
N VAL A 153 7.19 9.76 23.89
CA VAL A 153 6.86 8.34 24.04
C VAL A 153 7.29 7.69 25.37
N GLY A 154 8.14 8.36 26.17
CA GLY A 154 8.72 7.79 27.38
C GLY A 154 7.71 7.27 28.39
N SER A 155 6.59 7.98 28.58
CA SER A 155 5.52 7.55 29.49
C SER A 155 4.85 6.22 29.08
N TYR A 156 4.82 5.91 27.79
CA TYR A 156 4.24 4.66 27.27
C TYR A 156 5.18 3.47 27.44
N VAL A 157 6.49 3.73 27.59
CA VAL A 157 7.54 2.70 27.69
C VAL A 157 7.79 2.27 29.15
N GLN A 158 7.43 3.11 30.14
CA GLN A 158 7.68 2.86 31.57
C GLN A 158 7.12 1.53 32.10
N GLY A 159 6.04 1.01 31.50
CA GLY A 159 5.43 -0.27 31.88
C GLY A 159 6.09 -1.51 31.26
N LEU A 160 7.02 -1.34 30.32
CA LEU A 160 7.67 -2.44 29.62
C LEU A 160 8.97 -2.87 30.28
N PRO A 161 9.31 -4.18 30.26
CA PRO A 161 10.62 -4.64 30.70
C PRO A 161 11.74 -3.93 29.92
N ALA A 162 12.72 -3.37 30.63
CA ALA A 162 13.82 -2.63 29.99
C ALA A 162 14.59 -3.46 28.95
N ALA A 163 14.65 -4.79 29.12
CA ALA A 163 15.29 -5.69 28.16
C ALA A 163 14.62 -5.73 26.78
N GLU A 164 13.41 -5.19 26.61
CA GLU A 164 12.75 -5.10 25.30
C GLU A 164 13.27 -3.95 24.42
N TYR A 165 13.93 -2.96 25.01
CA TYR A 165 14.36 -1.75 24.28
C TYR A 165 15.73 -1.21 24.72
N ARG A 166 16.37 -1.82 25.73
CA ARG A 166 17.71 -1.47 26.21
C ARG A 166 18.64 -2.69 26.30
N PRO A 167 19.96 -2.50 26.10
CA PRO A 167 20.61 -1.28 25.58
C PRO A 167 20.09 -0.93 24.18
N THR A 168 20.01 0.35 23.84
CA THR A 168 19.50 0.80 22.53
C THR A 168 20.35 0.25 21.39
N TRP A 169 19.81 0.22 20.17
CA TRP A 169 20.55 -0.26 18.99
C TRP A 169 21.91 0.43 18.83
N TYR A 170 21.97 1.75 19.07
CA TYR A 170 23.18 2.54 18.94
C TYR A 170 24.20 2.22 20.06
N GLU A 171 23.75 2.09 21.30
CA GLU A 171 24.61 1.70 22.43
C GLU A 171 25.26 0.32 22.21
N GLN A 172 24.51 -0.64 21.64
CA GLN A 172 25.03 -1.97 21.33
C GLN A 172 26.17 -1.97 20.30
N ARG A 173 26.21 -0.97 19.41
CA ARG A 173 27.05 -0.99 18.19
C ARG A 173 28.15 0.05 18.19
N SER A 174 27.94 1.19 18.83
CA SER A 174 28.88 2.33 18.80
C SER A 174 30.23 2.04 19.46
N SER A 175 30.29 1.09 20.41
CA SER A 175 31.52 0.67 21.10
C SER A 175 32.49 -0.14 20.23
N GLY A 176 32.03 -0.71 19.11
CA GLY A 176 32.81 -1.64 18.28
C GLY A 176 32.84 -3.09 18.77
N THR A 177 32.13 -3.43 19.85
CA THR A 177 32.07 -4.80 20.39
C THR A 177 31.50 -5.81 19.39
N LEU A 178 30.61 -5.38 18.49
CA LEU A 178 30.02 -6.21 17.44
C LEU A 178 30.80 -6.18 16.10
N GLY A 179 31.99 -5.56 16.10
CA GLY A 179 32.86 -5.47 14.93
C GLY A 179 32.81 -4.11 14.22
N ALA A 180 33.80 -3.87 13.37
CA ALA A 180 34.02 -2.57 12.72
C ALA A 180 32.87 -2.17 11.77
N ALA A 181 32.21 -3.14 11.12
CA ALA A 181 31.09 -2.88 10.23
C ALA A 181 29.88 -2.31 11.00
N GLU A 182 29.51 -2.95 12.11
CA GLU A 182 28.43 -2.50 13.00
C GLU A 182 28.73 -1.13 13.60
N GLN A 183 29.98 -0.89 14.01
CA GLN A 183 30.41 0.41 14.50
C GLN A 183 30.28 1.50 13.43
N SER A 184 30.72 1.21 12.20
CA SER A 184 30.61 2.14 11.08
C SER A 184 29.15 2.43 10.72
N ALA A 185 28.28 1.42 10.75
CA ALA A 185 26.85 1.59 10.54
C ALA A 185 26.23 2.52 11.59
N ALA A 186 26.57 2.32 12.88
CA ALA A 186 26.10 3.20 13.95
C ALA A 186 26.57 4.66 13.78
N GLN A 187 27.84 4.86 13.44
CA GLN A 187 28.39 6.19 13.20
C GLN A 187 27.72 6.91 12.02
N LYS A 188 27.41 6.20 10.94
CA LYS A 188 26.70 6.77 9.78
C LYS A 188 25.25 7.08 10.12
N ALA A 189 24.56 6.16 10.80
CA ALA A 189 23.17 6.34 11.22
C ALA A 189 23.02 7.58 12.11
N ALA A 190 23.98 7.87 12.98
CA ALA A 190 23.97 9.06 13.84
C ALA A 190 23.83 10.40 13.10
N ALA A 191 24.23 10.48 11.82
CA ALA A 191 24.05 11.69 11.02
C ALA A 191 22.59 11.96 10.63
N HIS A 192 21.73 10.95 10.71
CA HIS A 192 20.30 11.01 10.40
C HIS A 192 19.43 11.19 11.65
N THR A 193 20.02 11.53 12.80
CA THR A 193 19.23 11.79 14.00
C THR A 193 18.45 13.08 13.84
N ASN A 194 17.23 13.14 14.37
CA ASN A 194 16.43 14.36 14.44
C ASN A 194 16.10 14.99 13.07
N THR A 195 15.74 14.15 12.10
CA THR A 195 15.33 14.52 10.74
C THR A 195 13.91 14.02 10.38
N PRO A 196 12.88 14.27 11.21
CA PRO A 196 11.55 13.72 10.96
C PRO A 196 10.88 14.29 9.71
N SER A 197 9.97 13.51 9.12
CA SER A 197 9.00 14.00 8.14
C SER A 197 7.82 14.67 8.86
N VAL A 198 7.50 15.92 8.51
CA VAL A 198 6.42 16.69 9.14
C VAL A 198 5.34 17.02 8.12
N VAL A 199 4.11 16.63 8.41
CA VAL A 199 2.92 16.97 7.61
C VAL A 199 2.11 18.02 8.35
N HIS A 200 1.91 19.18 7.73
CA HIS A 200 1.02 20.24 8.19
C HIS A 200 -0.38 20.08 7.59
N LEU A 201 -1.38 20.32 8.43
CA LEU A 201 -2.79 20.10 8.13
C LEU A 201 -3.55 21.44 8.07
N ASP A 202 -4.57 21.49 7.23
CA ASP A 202 -5.55 22.56 7.29
C ASP A 202 -6.60 22.35 8.40
N THR A 203 -7.57 23.27 8.50
CA THR A 203 -8.64 23.23 9.51
C THR A 203 -9.57 22.03 9.41
N LEU A 204 -9.55 21.30 8.30
CA LEU A 204 -10.33 20.08 8.08
C LEU A 204 -9.47 18.82 8.25
N GLY A 205 -8.21 18.95 8.66
CA GLY A 205 -7.29 17.83 8.85
C GLY A 205 -6.70 17.30 7.54
N ARG A 206 -6.76 18.07 6.44
CA ARG A 206 -6.22 17.67 5.14
C ARG A 206 -4.76 18.12 5.03
N PRO A 207 -3.86 17.28 4.48
CA PRO A 207 -2.45 17.64 4.32
C PRO A 207 -2.30 18.74 3.27
N ILE A 208 -1.58 19.81 3.62
CA ILE A 208 -1.33 20.97 2.73
C ILE A 208 0.15 21.27 2.54
N LEU A 209 1.01 20.81 3.44
CA LEU A 209 2.46 20.96 3.35
C LEU A 209 3.12 19.74 4.01
N THR A 210 4.02 19.09 3.30
CA THR A 210 4.92 18.07 3.85
C THR A 210 6.34 18.63 3.83
N VAL A 211 7.06 18.49 4.93
CA VAL A 211 8.46 18.91 5.07
C VAL A 211 9.29 17.66 5.35
N GLU A 212 10.19 17.35 4.44
CA GLU A 212 11.20 16.30 4.62
C GLU A 212 12.51 16.95 5.05
N ASP A 213 13.07 16.54 6.19
CA ASP A 213 14.34 17.05 6.69
C ASP A 213 15.49 16.13 6.23
N ASN A 214 16.40 16.64 5.40
CA ASN A 214 17.58 15.89 4.95
C ASN A 214 18.84 16.27 5.77
N GLY A 215 18.65 16.77 6.98
CA GLY A 215 19.71 17.16 7.90
C GLY A 215 20.57 18.31 7.34
N PRO A 216 21.90 18.14 7.21
CA PRO A 216 22.78 19.18 6.69
C PRO A 216 22.44 19.66 5.26
N ASP A 217 21.75 18.83 4.48
CA ASP A 217 21.36 19.14 3.10
C ASP A 217 20.06 19.99 3.02
N GLY A 218 19.49 20.33 4.19
CA GLY A 218 18.33 21.22 4.31
C GLY A 218 16.99 20.50 4.33
N GLN A 219 15.92 21.30 4.40
CA GLN A 219 14.54 20.84 4.43
C GLN A 219 13.87 21.06 3.08
N TYR A 220 13.03 20.12 2.67
CA TYR A 220 12.38 20.08 1.38
C TYR A 220 10.87 20.08 1.56
N GLU A 221 10.22 21.13 1.06
CA GLU A 221 8.78 21.31 1.16
C GLU A 221 8.06 20.71 -0.05
N THR A 222 6.97 20.00 0.18
CA THR A 222 5.98 19.63 -0.84
C THR A 222 4.64 20.24 -0.46
N ARG A 223 4.12 21.14 -1.29
CA ARG A 223 2.87 21.87 -1.00
C ARG A 223 1.73 21.35 -1.84
N VAL A 224 0.56 21.19 -1.24
CA VAL A 224 -0.65 20.73 -1.90
C VAL A 224 -1.70 21.83 -1.84
N GLY A 225 -2.14 22.30 -3.01
CA GLY A 225 -3.25 23.23 -3.12
C GLY A 225 -4.56 22.46 -3.20
N LEU A 226 -5.53 22.80 -2.35
CA LEU A 226 -6.87 22.19 -2.34
C LEU A 226 -7.93 23.23 -2.69
N ASP A 227 -9.01 22.81 -3.32
CA ASP A 227 -10.23 23.63 -3.40
C ASP A 227 -11.08 23.54 -2.12
N ILE A 228 -12.21 24.24 -2.13
CA ILE A 228 -13.14 24.29 -1.00
C ILE A 228 -13.84 22.94 -0.74
N GLU A 229 -13.90 22.06 -1.73
CA GLU A 229 -14.46 20.70 -1.60
C GLU A 229 -13.38 19.69 -1.17
N GLY A 230 -12.11 20.08 -1.26
CA GLY A 230 -10.95 19.26 -0.89
C GLY A 230 -10.33 18.50 -2.05
N HIS A 231 -10.70 18.81 -3.28
CA HIS A 231 -10.00 18.28 -4.43
C HIS A 231 -8.64 18.94 -4.58
N GLN A 232 -7.65 18.13 -4.93
CA GLN A 232 -6.28 18.58 -5.09
C GLN A 232 -6.12 19.35 -6.41
N LEU A 233 -5.87 20.65 -6.35
CA LEU A 233 -5.66 21.47 -7.54
C LEU A 233 -4.24 21.34 -8.09
N TYR A 234 -3.24 21.27 -7.22
CA TYR A 234 -1.84 21.14 -7.62
C TYR A 234 -0.96 20.58 -6.49
N VAL A 235 0.21 20.08 -6.87
CA VAL A 235 1.33 19.72 -5.99
C VAL A 235 2.55 20.49 -6.45
N MET A 236 3.22 21.15 -5.52
CA MET A 236 4.49 21.83 -5.76
C MET A 236 5.65 21.10 -5.08
N ASP A 237 6.77 21.03 -5.79
CA ASP A 237 8.03 20.55 -5.23
C ASP A 237 8.73 21.63 -4.38
N ALA A 238 9.87 21.27 -3.77
CA ALA A 238 10.68 22.15 -2.94
C ALA A 238 11.36 23.31 -3.69
N ARG A 239 11.26 23.33 -5.03
CA ARG A 239 11.72 24.43 -5.90
C ARG A 239 10.53 25.29 -6.36
N ASP A 240 9.39 25.16 -5.69
CA ASP A 240 8.11 25.78 -5.97
C ASP A 240 7.49 25.41 -7.33
N ASN A 241 7.99 24.40 -8.06
CA ASN A 241 7.43 24.03 -9.36
C ASN A 241 6.14 23.22 -9.19
N PRO A 242 5.05 23.55 -9.90
CA PRO A 242 3.85 22.70 -9.92
C PRO A 242 4.14 21.44 -10.74
N VAL A 243 4.58 20.37 -10.06
CA VAL A 243 4.95 19.09 -10.67
C VAL A 243 3.73 18.29 -11.12
N MET A 244 2.58 18.54 -10.48
CA MET A 244 1.29 17.98 -10.86
C MET A 244 0.20 19.02 -10.66
N ALA A 245 -0.69 19.18 -11.63
CA ALA A 245 -1.89 20.01 -11.52
C ALA A 245 -3.11 19.27 -12.05
N TYR A 246 -4.24 19.37 -11.34
CA TYR A 246 -5.55 18.85 -11.76
C TYR A 246 -6.53 20.01 -12.03
N ALA A 247 -5.96 21.18 -12.31
CA ALA A 247 -6.67 22.40 -12.64
C ALA A 247 -5.89 23.15 -13.71
N VAL A 248 -6.61 23.96 -14.50
CA VAL A 248 -5.98 24.83 -15.49
C VAL A 248 -5.31 25.97 -14.76
N VAL A 249 -3.97 25.97 -14.77
CA VAL A 249 -3.13 26.99 -14.14
C VAL A 249 -2.80 28.07 -15.16
N ARG A 250 -3.00 29.33 -14.78
CA ARG A 250 -2.66 30.48 -15.60
C ARG A 250 -1.17 30.55 -15.87
N ARG A 251 -0.78 30.79 -17.12
CA ARG A 251 0.63 30.88 -17.55
C ARG A 251 0.89 32.17 -18.32
N ASP A 252 2.14 32.62 -18.31
CA ASP A 252 2.60 33.73 -19.14
C ASP A 252 2.88 33.29 -20.59
N ALA A 253 3.34 34.23 -21.43
CA ALA A 253 3.66 33.96 -22.83
C ALA A 253 4.83 32.98 -23.04
N ALA A 254 5.65 32.74 -22.01
CA ALA A 254 6.73 31.77 -22.02
C ALA A 254 6.30 30.40 -21.45
N GLY A 255 5.03 30.25 -21.05
CA GLY A 255 4.48 29.02 -20.47
C GLY A 255 4.79 28.86 -18.99
N VAL A 256 5.31 29.88 -18.30
CA VAL A 256 5.63 29.84 -16.87
C VAL A 256 4.36 30.08 -16.06
N PRO A 257 4.06 29.26 -15.01
CA PRO A 257 2.92 29.49 -14.13
C PRO A 257 2.95 30.88 -13.50
N LEU A 258 1.87 31.64 -13.66
CA LEU A 258 1.66 32.87 -12.90
C LEU A 258 1.32 32.53 -11.45
N ARG A 259 1.80 33.34 -10.52
CA ARG A 259 1.66 33.11 -9.07
C ARG A 259 0.96 34.26 -8.37
N ASP A 260 0.26 33.94 -7.30
CA ASP A 260 -0.31 34.92 -6.37
C ASP A 260 0.77 35.53 -5.46
N ALA A 261 0.36 36.42 -4.54
CA ALA A 261 1.27 37.08 -3.61
C ALA A 261 1.93 36.12 -2.59
N GLN A 262 1.39 34.91 -2.45
CA GLN A 262 1.86 33.85 -1.57
C GLN A 262 2.74 32.83 -2.32
N GLY A 263 2.95 33.00 -3.62
CA GLY A 263 3.75 32.11 -4.45
C GLY A 263 2.98 30.89 -4.99
N ASN A 264 1.68 30.80 -4.75
CA ASN A 264 0.86 29.71 -5.25
C ASN A 264 0.49 29.91 -6.74
N PRO A 265 0.35 28.85 -7.53
CA PRO A 265 -0.13 28.95 -8.91
C PRO A 265 -1.54 29.52 -8.96
N ILE A 266 -1.77 30.49 -9.84
CA ILE A 266 -3.10 31.05 -10.07
C ILE A 266 -3.91 30.03 -10.87
N VAL A 267 -4.93 29.45 -10.23
CA VAL A 267 -5.87 28.52 -10.87
C VAL A 267 -6.95 29.31 -11.59
N GLU A 268 -7.13 29.07 -12.89
CA GLU A 268 -8.22 29.66 -13.68
C GLU A 268 -9.48 28.81 -13.62
N THR A 269 -9.34 27.48 -13.72
CA THR A 269 -10.47 26.55 -13.75
C THR A 269 -10.11 25.27 -12.99
N SER A 270 -10.91 24.93 -11.96
CA SER A 270 -10.87 23.59 -11.36
C SER A 270 -11.45 22.59 -12.36
N ALA A 271 -10.73 21.49 -12.59
CA ALA A 271 -11.07 20.54 -13.65
C ALA A 271 -11.48 19.19 -13.07
N TYR A 272 -12.43 19.26 -12.14
CA TYR A 272 -13.15 18.12 -11.57
C TYR A 272 -14.62 18.17 -12.00
N ASN A 273 -15.24 17.00 -12.13
CA ASN A 273 -16.70 16.93 -12.17
C ASN A 273 -17.28 17.05 -10.74
N LEU A 274 -18.59 17.22 -10.63
CA LEU A 274 -19.28 17.35 -9.32
C LEU A 274 -19.23 16.08 -8.44
N LEU A 275 -18.72 14.96 -8.96
CA LEU A 275 -18.51 13.72 -8.21
C LEU A 275 -17.03 13.58 -7.76
N GLY A 276 -16.19 14.57 -8.04
CA GLY A 276 -14.76 14.56 -7.69
C GLY A 276 -13.87 13.78 -8.65
N HIS A 277 -14.35 13.39 -9.83
CA HIS A 277 -13.49 12.78 -10.85
C HIS A 277 -12.70 13.86 -11.59
N SER A 278 -11.38 13.69 -11.66
CA SER A 278 -10.50 14.59 -12.42
C SER A 278 -10.76 14.45 -13.91
N LEU A 279 -11.02 15.58 -14.58
CA LEU A 279 -11.21 15.69 -16.03
C LEU A 279 -9.92 16.13 -16.73
N TYR A 280 -8.97 16.63 -15.96
CA TYR A 280 -7.71 17.19 -16.43
C TYR A 280 -6.55 16.74 -15.54
N SER A 281 -5.37 16.66 -16.13
CA SER A 281 -4.11 16.61 -15.39
C SER A 281 -2.98 17.18 -16.22
N LEU A 282 -2.08 17.91 -15.58
CA LEU A 282 -0.83 18.37 -16.17
C LEU A 282 0.31 17.94 -15.25
N SER A 283 1.14 17.04 -15.76
CA SER A 283 2.35 16.58 -15.08
C SER A 283 3.57 17.22 -15.73
N ALA A 284 4.56 17.59 -14.93
CA ALA A 284 5.86 18.04 -15.44
C ALA A 284 6.57 16.94 -16.27
N ASP A 285 6.33 15.66 -15.96
CA ASP A 285 6.99 14.52 -16.61
C ASP A 285 6.16 13.88 -17.72
N ALA A 286 4.84 13.81 -17.54
CA ALA A 286 3.93 13.14 -18.48
C ALA A 286 3.16 14.11 -19.39
N GLY A 287 3.27 15.41 -19.15
CA GLY A 287 2.55 16.44 -19.90
C GLY A 287 1.07 16.52 -19.55
N GLU A 288 0.33 17.17 -20.44
CA GLU A 288 -1.10 17.43 -20.31
C GLU A 288 -1.95 16.23 -20.73
N ARG A 289 -3.05 16.01 -20.01
CA ARG A 289 -4.09 15.04 -20.35
C ARG A 289 -5.47 15.55 -19.98
N TRP A 290 -6.41 15.36 -20.88
CA TRP A 290 -7.85 15.51 -20.62
C TRP A 290 -8.52 14.14 -20.67
N MET A 291 -9.56 13.96 -19.87
CA MET A 291 -10.38 12.76 -19.86
C MET A 291 -11.84 13.12 -19.63
N LEU A 292 -12.70 12.55 -20.45
CA LEU A 292 -14.15 12.62 -20.30
C LEU A 292 -14.67 11.23 -20.01
N ASN A 293 -15.40 11.09 -18.90
CA ASN A 293 -16.03 9.83 -18.50
C ASN A 293 -17.52 9.86 -18.81
N ASN A 294 -18.12 8.69 -19.04
CA ASN A 294 -19.57 8.55 -19.07
C ASN A 294 -20.18 8.59 -17.67
N VAL A 295 -21.51 8.47 -17.60
CA VAL A 295 -22.27 8.47 -16.34
C VAL A 295 -21.94 7.32 -15.39
N ALA A 296 -21.37 6.22 -15.90
CA ALA A 296 -20.92 5.08 -15.10
C ALA A 296 -19.46 5.25 -14.61
N GLY A 297 -18.79 6.36 -14.97
CA GLY A 297 -17.39 6.62 -14.62
C GLY A 297 -16.37 6.05 -15.60
N ASN A 298 -16.80 5.38 -16.67
CA ASN A 298 -15.90 4.80 -17.67
C ASN A 298 -15.40 5.88 -18.64
N PRO A 299 -14.09 5.92 -18.98
CA PRO A 299 -13.55 6.89 -19.93
C PRO A 299 -14.16 6.72 -21.32
N ILE A 300 -14.70 7.79 -21.92
CA ILE A 300 -15.24 7.75 -23.29
C ILE A 300 -14.38 8.52 -24.27
N ARG A 301 -13.70 9.57 -23.82
CA ARG A 301 -12.71 10.30 -24.61
C ARG A 301 -11.52 10.73 -23.75
N GLY A 302 -10.38 10.87 -24.38
CA GLY A 302 -9.19 11.43 -23.74
C GLY A 302 -8.31 12.13 -24.76
N TRP A 303 -7.57 13.12 -24.31
CA TRP A 303 -6.62 13.89 -25.12
C TRP A 303 -5.30 13.99 -24.37
N ASN A 304 -4.17 14.06 -25.07
CA ASN A 304 -2.87 14.28 -24.44
C ASN A 304 -2.05 15.36 -25.15
N SER A 305 -0.97 15.80 -24.50
CA SER A 305 -0.04 16.82 -24.99
C SER A 305 0.67 16.48 -26.31
N ARG A 306 0.59 15.23 -26.78
CA ARG A 306 1.16 14.78 -28.06
C ARG A 306 0.17 14.86 -29.21
N GLY A 307 -1.04 15.39 -28.98
CA GLY A 307 -2.10 15.49 -29.97
C GLY A 307 -2.88 14.19 -30.18
N TYR A 308 -2.69 13.16 -29.34
CA TYR A 308 -3.52 11.96 -29.46
C TYR A 308 -4.87 12.17 -28.78
N GLU A 309 -5.92 11.83 -29.50
CA GLU A 309 -7.27 11.64 -28.99
C GLU A 309 -7.60 10.14 -28.96
N THR A 310 -8.10 9.68 -27.84
CA THR A 310 -8.62 8.32 -27.67
C THR A 310 -10.12 8.36 -27.51
N ARG A 311 -10.85 7.43 -28.11
CA ARG A 311 -12.29 7.25 -27.91
C ARG A 311 -12.59 5.79 -27.59
N MET A 312 -13.30 5.55 -26.49
CA MET A 312 -13.66 4.19 -26.06
C MET A 312 -15.15 3.93 -26.29
N GLN A 313 -15.48 2.70 -26.66
CA GLN A 313 -16.86 2.22 -26.71
C GLN A 313 -17.06 1.06 -25.76
N TYR A 314 -18.30 0.93 -25.31
CA TYR A 314 -18.73 -0.07 -24.34
C TYR A 314 -20.00 -0.73 -24.84
N ASP A 315 -20.22 -1.99 -24.43
CA ASP A 315 -21.51 -2.64 -24.62
C ASP A 315 -22.54 -2.18 -23.57
N GLU A 316 -23.75 -2.74 -23.63
CA GLU A 316 -24.84 -2.42 -22.68
C GLU A 316 -24.49 -2.77 -21.22
N LEU A 317 -23.57 -3.71 -21.01
CA LEU A 317 -23.06 -4.10 -19.69
C LEU A 317 -21.87 -3.24 -19.24
N GLN A 318 -21.57 -2.15 -19.96
CA GLN A 318 -20.46 -1.23 -19.67
C GLN A 318 -19.08 -1.88 -19.76
N ARG A 319 -18.93 -2.94 -20.57
CA ARG A 319 -17.66 -3.60 -20.81
C ARG A 319 -16.96 -3.01 -22.05
N PRO A 320 -15.64 -2.72 -22.01
CA PRO A 320 -14.94 -2.12 -23.15
C PRO A 320 -15.00 -3.02 -24.39
N THR A 321 -15.38 -2.45 -25.53
CA THR A 321 -15.44 -3.18 -26.81
C THR A 321 -14.47 -2.64 -27.84
N HIS A 322 -14.28 -1.31 -27.90
CA HIS A 322 -13.42 -0.69 -28.91
C HIS A 322 -12.58 0.42 -28.28
N LEU A 323 -11.32 0.51 -28.69
CA LEU A 323 -10.47 1.67 -28.50
C LEU A 323 -10.10 2.25 -29.86
N TYR A 324 -10.51 3.48 -30.09
CA TYR A 324 -10.15 4.25 -31.26
C TYR A 324 -9.09 5.28 -30.89
N VAL A 325 -8.13 5.51 -31.79
CA VAL A 325 -7.09 6.50 -31.63
C VAL A 325 -7.04 7.39 -32.87
N ARG A 326 -6.97 8.68 -32.65
CA ARG A 326 -6.71 9.71 -33.65
C ARG A 326 -5.50 10.52 -33.19
N GLN A 327 -4.65 10.91 -34.13
CA GLN A 327 -3.56 11.84 -33.85
C GLN A 327 -3.83 13.12 -34.64
N ASP A 328 -3.91 14.23 -33.92
CA ASP A 328 -3.85 15.57 -34.49
C ASP A 328 -2.37 15.92 -34.68
N ASP A 329 -1.92 16.01 -35.93
CA ASP A 329 -0.56 16.38 -36.31
C ASP A 329 -0.43 17.87 -36.63
N GLY A 330 -1.48 18.67 -36.40
CA GLY A 330 -1.52 20.10 -36.68
C GLY A 330 -1.61 20.43 -38.18
N SER A 331 -1.83 19.44 -39.05
CA SER A 331 -2.19 19.68 -40.45
C SER A 331 -3.70 19.91 -40.60
N ASP A 332 -4.12 20.63 -41.64
CA ASP A 332 -5.55 20.82 -41.98
C ASP A 332 -6.28 19.49 -42.31
N ASN A 333 -5.55 18.37 -42.36
CA ASN A 333 -6.12 17.05 -42.47
C ASN A 333 -6.37 16.51 -41.05
N ASP A 334 -7.61 16.65 -40.57
CA ASP A 334 -8.08 15.93 -39.39
C ASP A 334 -7.81 14.42 -39.61
N GLY A 335 -6.81 13.88 -38.89
CA GLY A 335 -6.33 12.52 -39.08
C GLY A 335 -7.47 11.50 -38.97
N SER A 336 -7.49 10.49 -39.83
CA SER A 336 -8.53 9.45 -39.78
C SER A 336 -8.44 8.66 -38.47
N GLU A 337 -9.56 8.56 -37.76
CA GLU A 337 -9.66 7.74 -36.55
C GLU A 337 -9.42 6.25 -36.87
N THR A 338 -8.49 5.63 -36.16
CA THR A 338 -8.10 4.23 -36.35
C THR A 338 -8.57 3.38 -35.18
N LEU A 339 -9.13 2.20 -35.45
CA LEU A 339 -9.44 1.21 -34.41
C LEU A 339 -8.14 0.55 -33.95
N ALA A 340 -7.68 0.88 -32.75
CA ALA A 340 -6.44 0.37 -32.17
C ALA A 340 -6.64 -0.95 -31.40
N GLU A 341 -7.78 -1.09 -30.72
CA GLU A 341 -8.13 -2.33 -30.01
C GLU A 341 -9.60 -2.69 -30.22
N LEU A 342 -9.88 -3.99 -30.32
CA LEU A 342 -11.22 -4.56 -30.38
C LEU A 342 -11.31 -5.74 -29.41
N THR A 343 -12.30 -5.73 -28.53
CA THR A 343 -12.61 -6.81 -27.59
C THR A 343 -13.96 -7.42 -27.94
N VAL A 344 -13.98 -8.73 -28.17
CA VAL A 344 -15.17 -9.53 -28.44
C VAL A 344 -15.43 -10.45 -27.25
N TYR A 345 -16.58 -10.30 -26.62
CA TYR A 345 -16.99 -11.14 -25.50
C TYR A 345 -17.61 -12.46 -26.00
N GLY A 346 -17.38 -13.54 -25.27
CA GLY A 346 -17.81 -14.88 -25.63
C GLY A 346 -19.29 -15.18 -25.42
N ASP A 347 -20.09 -14.18 -25.04
CA ASP A 347 -21.50 -14.33 -24.77
C ASP A 347 -22.28 -14.87 -25.99
N ASP A 348 -21.93 -14.43 -27.19
CA ASP A 348 -22.59 -14.85 -28.43
C ASP A 348 -21.91 -16.06 -29.10
N HIS A 349 -20.88 -16.64 -28.48
CA HIS A 349 -20.22 -17.83 -29.02
C HIS A 349 -21.17 -19.04 -28.98
N PRO A 350 -21.30 -19.84 -30.07
CA PRO A 350 -22.23 -20.98 -30.10
C PRO A 350 -21.99 -22.01 -28.97
N GLU A 351 -20.74 -22.14 -28.53
CA GLU A 351 -20.32 -23.06 -27.46
C GLU A 351 -20.04 -22.34 -26.13
N ALA A 352 -20.62 -21.16 -25.91
CA ALA A 352 -20.29 -20.30 -24.76
C ALA A 352 -20.49 -20.99 -23.40
N LEU A 353 -21.53 -21.81 -23.25
CA LEU A 353 -21.79 -22.53 -21.99
C LEU A 353 -20.82 -23.69 -21.79
N GLN A 354 -20.52 -24.45 -22.86
CA GLN A 354 -19.66 -25.62 -22.79
C GLN A 354 -18.21 -25.24 -22.43
N ARG A 355 -17.77 -24.06 -22.87
CA ARG A 355 -16.42 -23.54 -22.67
C ARG A 355 -16.32 -22.48 -21.56
N ASN A 356 -17.40 -22.25 -20.81
CA ASN A 356 -17.47 -21.22 -19.76
C ASN A 356 -17.10 -19.81 -20.24
N LEU A 357 -17.49 -19.44 -21.48
CA LEU A 357 -17.17 -18.15 -22.10
C LEU A 357 -18.19 -17.04 -21.80
N LYS A 358 -19.30 -17.34 -21.11
CA LYS A 358 -20.28 -16.33 -20.69
C LYS A 358 -19.63 -15.31 -19.74
N GLY A 359 -19.72 -14.03 -20.08
CA GLY A 359 -19.05 -12.95 -19.36
C GLY A 359 -17.53 -12.86 -19.55
N GLN A 360 -16.92 -13.78 -20.32
CA GLN A 360 -15.48 -13.80 -20.58
C GLN A 360 -15.13 -13.16 -21.92
N ILE A 361 -13.89 -12.70 -22.07
CA ILE A 361 -13.35 -12.27 -23.37
C ILE A 361 -13.11 -13.52 -24.22
N PHE A 362 -13.60 -13.51 -25.45
CA PHE A 362 -13.35 -14.56 -26.45
C PHE A 362 -12.19 -14.19 -27.36
N GLN A 363 -12.18 -12.95 -27.88
CA GLN A 363 -11.09 -12.44 -28.71
C GLN A 363 -10.71 -11.03 -28.31
N GLN A 364 -9.41 -10.75 -28.26
CA GLN A 364 -8.87 -9.41 -28.07
C GLN A 364 -7.88 -9.11 -29.18
N PHE A 365 -8.16 -8.08 -29.96
CA PHE A 365 -7.29 -7.56 -31.01
C PHE A 365 -6.59 -6.32 -30.49
N ASP A 366 -5.28 -6.22 -30.70
CA ASP A 366 -4.46 -5.07 -30.34
C ASP A 366 -3.40 -4.79 -31.43
N SER A 367 -2.46 -3.89 -31.12
CA SER A 367 -1.38 -3.53 -32.05
C SER A 367 -0.41 -4.68 -32.39
N ALA A 368 -0.39 -5.78 -31.63
CA ALA A 368 0.50 -6.92 -31.83
C ALA A 368 -0.20 -8.09 -32.54
N GLY A 369 -1.52 -8.22 -32.42
CA GLY A 369 -2.28 -9.25 -33.12
C GLY A 369 -3.61 -9.57 -32.44
N VAL A 370 -3.92 -10.87 -32.33
CA VAL A 370 -5.15 -11.36 -31.69
C VAL A 370 -4.83 -12.45 -30.68
N VAL A 371 -5.42 -12.35 -29.49
CA VAL A 371 -5.46 -13.40 -28.48
C VAL A 371 -6.87 -13.98 -28.47
N THR A 372 -6.99 -15.32 -28.51
CA THR A 372 -8.27 -16.03 -28.49
C THR A 372 -8.31 -17.02 -27.31
N THR A 373 -9.36 -16.95 -26.51
CA THR A 373 -9.61 -17.86 -25.39
C THR A 373 -10.57 -18.96 -25.82
N PHE A 374 -10.25 -20.21 -25.51
CA PHE A 374 -10.95 -21.41 -25.98
C PHE A 374 -11.70 -22.16 -24.89
#